data_AF-A0A938ZQQ0-F1
#
_entry.id   AF-A0A938ZQQ0-F1
#
_cell.length_a   1.000
_cell.length_b   1.000
_cell.length_c   1.000
_cell.angle_alpha   90.00
_cell.angle_beta   90.00
_cell.angle_gamma   90.00
#
_symmetry.space_group_name_H-M   'P 1'
#
loop_
_entity.id
_entity.type
_entity.pdbx_description
1 polymer ?
#
loop_
_entity_poly.entity_id
_entity_poly.type
_entity_poly.pdbx_seq_one_letter_code
_entity_poly.pdbx_strand_id
1 'polypeptide(L)'
;MNWYQFYICSQIMSAKDALTDTQKHWGIENRLHWVRDVTFSENFPLRRGGNAPVNWAILHNFFITLARFLGFRTIPQAQRAVFQSNPKGFFFLCMKPPCPTLLKKGGKESLKVPFLRGI
;
A
#
# COMPACT_ATOMS: atom_id res chain seq x y z
N MET A 1 -10.77 30.96 10.57
CA MET A 1 -9.34 30.55 10.59
C MET A 1 -8.95 30.35 9.14
N ASN A 2 -8.19 31.29 8.57
CA ASN A 2 -7.84 31.25 7.14
C ASN A 2 -6.53 30.49 7.00
N TRP A 3 -6.56 29.37 6.28
CA TRP A 3 -5.38 28.57 5.97
C TRP A 3 -4.79 29.07 4.66
N TYR A 4 -3.57 29.60 4.72
CA TYR A 4 -2.80 30.00 3.55
C TYR A 4 -1.80 28.88 3.21
N GLN A 5 -1.79 28.45 1.95
CA GLN A 5 -0.84 27.48 1.43
C GLN A 5 0.05 28.18 0.40
N PHE A 6 1.37 28.11 0.60
CA PHE A 6 2.36 28.70 -0.31
C PHE A 6 2.98 27.62 -1.17
N TYR A 7 3.21 27.92 -2.45
CA TYR A 7 3.82 27.02 -3.42
C TYR A 7 5.05 27.67 -4.05
N ILE A 8 6.10 26.87 -4.23
CA ILE A 8 7.31 27.27 -4.99
C ILE A 8 7.32 26.44 -6.26
N CYS A 9 7.36 27.10 -7.41
CA CYS A 9 7.43 26.45 -8.71
C CYS A 9 8.46 27.17 -9.58
N SER A 10 9.26 26.41 -10.33
CA SER A 10 10.17 26.95 -11.34
C SER A 10 9.47 27.28 -12.67
N GLN A 11 8.24 26.78 -12.86
CA GLN A 11 7.47 26.96 -14.08
C GLN A 11 6.57 28.20 -13.97
N ILE A 12 6.57 29.02 -15.02
CA ILE A 12 5.68 30.18 -15.12
C ILE A 12 4.30 29.66 -15.51
N MET A 13 3.33 29.73 -14.60
CA MET A 13 1.96 29.21 -14.77
C MET A 13 0.92 30.19 -14.24
N SER A 14 -0.29 30.13 -14.80
CA SER A 14 -1.41 30.91 -14.25
C SER A 14 -1.89 30.31 -12.92
N ALA A 15 -2.55 31.11 -12.09
CA ALA A 15 -3.12 30.63 -10.82
C ALA A 15 -4.13 29.48 -11.03
N LYS A 16 -4.86 29.48 -12.15
CA LYS A 16 -5.83 28.43 -12.51
C LYS A 16 -5.12 27.11 -12.84
N ASP A 17 -4.01 27.18 -13.58
CA ASP A 17 -3.23 26.00 -13.94
C ASP A 17 -2.54 25.42 -12.70
N ALA A 18 -1.98 26.27 -11.83
CA ALA A 18 -1.38 25.87 -10.56
C ALA A 18 -2.40 25.14 -9.65
N LEU A 19 -3.62 25.64 -9.55
CA LEU A 19 -4.70 24.98 -8.81
C LEU A 19 -5.04 23.62 -9.41
N THR A 20 -5.14 23.54 -10.73
CA THR A 20 -5.45 22.30 -11.45
C THR A 20 -4.37 21.25 -11.22
N ASP A 21 -3.10 21.64 -11.30
CA ASP A 21 -1.97 20.73 -11.08
C ASP A 21 -1.85 20.30 -9.62
N THR A 22 -2.12 21.21 -8.69
CA THR A 22 -2.26 20.87 -7.26
C THR A 22 -3.31 19.79 -7.07
N GLN A 23 -4.52 19.97 -7.63
CA GLN A 23 -5.59 18.97 -7.54
C GLN A 23 -5.21 17.62 -8.16
N LYS A 24 -4.52 17.62 -9.31
CA LYS A 24 -3.99 16.39 -9.92
C LYS A 24 -2.97 15.70 -9.01
N HIS A 25 -2.09 16.47 -8.38
CA HIS A 25 -1.09 15.96 -7.45
C HIS A 25 -1.74 15.31 -6.23
N TRP A 26 -2.76 15.94 -5.63
CA TRP A 26 -3.59 15.31 -4.59
C TRP A 26 -4.24 13.99 -5.06
N GLY A 27 -4.56 13.89 -6.35
CA GLY A 27 -5.01 12.65 -6.97
C GLY A 27 -3.98 11.51 -6.88
N ILE A 28 -2.69 11.81 -6.97
CA ILE A 28 -1.60 10.83 -6.78
C ILE A 28 -1.53 10.43 -5.31
N GLU A 29 -1.53 11.39 -4.39
CA GLU A 29 -1.49 11.16 -2.95
C GLU A 29 -2.62 10.22 -2.50
N ASN A 30 -3.86 10.50 -2.92
CA ASN A 30 -5.01 9.69 -2.58
C ASN A 30 -4.97 8.29 -3.20
N ARG A 31 -4.49 8.15 -4.44
CA ARG A 31 -4.51 6.87 -5.15
C ARG A 31 -3.33 5.98 -4.80
N LEU A 32 -2.21 6.53 -4.37
CA LEU A 32 -0.99 5.78 -4.11
C LEU A 32 -0.64 5.76 -2.63
N HIS A 33 -0.44 6.93 -2.02
CA HIS A 33 0.07 7.06 -0.65
C HIS A 33 -0.96 6.56 0.38
N TRP A 34 -2.22 6.99 0.27
CA TRP A 34 -3.26 6.48 1.17
C TRP A 34 -3.40 4.95 1.10
N VAL A 35 -3.31 4.37 -0.10
CA VAL A 35 -3.36 2.91 -0.28
C VAL A 35 -2.17 2.25 0.39
N ARG A 36 -0.96 2.79 0.23
CA ARG A 36 0.26 2.27 0.86
C ARG A 36 0.19 2.33 2.39
N ASP A 37 -0.29 3.43 2.94
CA ASP A 37 -0.42 3.60 4.38
C ASP A 37 -1.50 2.70 4.97
N VAL A 38 -2.69 2.67 4.38
CA VAL A 38 -3.84 1.98 4.96
C VAL A 38 -3.85 0.49 4.61
N THR A 39 -3.56 0.14 3.36
CA THR A 39 -3.66 -1.24 2.86
C THR A 39 -2.38 -2.03 3.10
N PHE A 40 -1.22 -1.38 3.05
CA PHE A 40 0.07 -2.04 3.28
C PHE A 40 0.70 -1.71 4.63
N SER A 41 0.18 -0.73 5.38
CA SER A 41 0.77 -0.32 6.66
C SER A 41 2.25 0.01 6.50
N GLU A 42 2.60 0.80 5.48
CA GLU A 42 4.00 1.13 5.17
C GLU A 42 4.72 1.84 6.31
N ASN A 43 3.99 2.65 7.09
CA ASN A 43 4.49 3.31 8.29
C ASN A 43 4.72 2.36 9.48
N PHE A 44 4.65 1.04 9.28
CA PHE A 44 4.85 0.08 10.36
C PHE A 44 6.32 0.01 10.79
N PRO A 45 6.61 0.02 12.12
CA PRO A 45 7.98 0.10 12.63
C PRO A 45 8.96 -0.96 12.12
N LEU A 46 8.48 -2.18 11.83
CA LEU A 46 9.31 -3.29 11.33
C LEU A 46 9.96 -3.05 9.96
N ARG A 47 9.58 -1.99 9.24
CA ARG A 47 10.12 -1.67 7.90
C ARG A 47 11.20 -0.58 7.93
N ARG A 48 11.67 -0.19 9.11
CA ARG A 48 12.71 0.82 9.30
C ARG A 48 14.09 0.17 9.38
N GLY A 49 15.03 0.66 8.56
CA GLY A 49 16.43 0.23 8.56
C GLY A 49 17.01 0.05 7.16
N GLY A 50 18.19 0.61 6.91
CA GLY A 50 18.89 0.53 5.62
C GLY A 50 17.98 0.90 4.44
N ASN A 51 18.02 0.08 3.39
CA ASN A 51 17.21 0.26 2.17
C ASN A 51 15.79 -0.34 2.26
N ALA A 52 15.36 -0.83 3.43
CA ALA A 52 14.05 -1.47 3.57
C ALA A 52 12.88 -0.54 3.16
N PRO A 53 12.81 0.74 3.60
CA PRO A 53 11.70 1.62 3.20
C PRO A 53 11.58 1.80 1.68
N VAL A 54 12.73 1.95 1.00
CA VAL A 54 12.78 2.13 -0.46
C VAL A 54 12.36 0.85 -1.18
N ASN A 55 12.89 -0.30 -0.76
CA ASN A 55 12.54 -1.59 -1.35
C ASN A 55 11.05 -1.89 -1.20
N TRP A 56 10.47 -1.60 -0.04
CA TRP A 56 9.04 -1.77 0.21
C TRP A 56 8.20 -0.82 -0.66
N ALA A 57 8.60 0.45 -0.79
CA ALA A 57 7.92 1.40 -1.65
C ALA A 57 7.88 0.91 -3.10
N ILE A 58 8.99 0.39 -3.62
CA ILE A 58 9.07 -0.15 -4.99
C ILE A 58 8.14 -1.37 -5.15
N LEU A 59 8.18 -2.32 -4.21
CA LEU A 59 7.34 -3.52 -4.26
C LEU A 59 5.84 -3.19 -4.18
N HIS A 60 5.43 -2.27 -3.30
CA HIS A 60 4.03 -1.86 -3.21
C HIS A 60 3.57 -1.10 -4.44
N ASN A 61 4.41 -0.21 -4.98
CA ASN A 61 4.11 0.49 -6.24
C ASN A 61 3.95 -0.51 -7.40
N PHE A 62 4.84 -1.50 -7.49
CA PHE A 62 4.76 -2.56 -8.50
C PHE A 62 3.45 -3.36 -8.37
N PHE A 63 3.11 -3.79 -7.15
CA PHE A 63 1.89 -4.53 -6.91
C PHE A 63 0.62 -3.71 -7.21
N ILE A 64 0.57 -2.44 -6.78
CA ILE A 64 -0.57 -1.55 -7.06
C ILE A 64 -0.75 -1.38 -8.58
N THR A 65 0.36 -1.19 -9.30
CA THR A 65 0.36 -1.07 -10.76
C THR A 65 -0.16 -2.36 -11.41
N LEU A 66 0.35 -3.51 -10.98
CA LEU A 66 -0.07 -4.81 -11.51
C LEU A 66 -1.56 -5.10 -11.20
N ALA A 67 -2.01 -4.81 -9.98
CA ALA A 67 -3.40 -4.99 -9.59
C ALA A 67 -4.35 -4.14 -10.44
N ARG A 68 -3.98 -2.90 -10.75
CA ARG A 68 -4.75 -2.03 -11.65
C ARG A 68 -4.71 -2.53 -13.08
N PHE A 69 -3.55 -2.98 -13.55
CA PHE A 69 -3.38 -3.55 -14.89
C PHE A 69 -4.25 -4.80 -15.11
N LEU A 70 -4.36 -5.66 -14.09
CA LEU A 70 -5.22 -6.85 -14.10
C LEU A 70 -6.71 -6.54 -13.90
N GLY A 71 -7.10 -5.26 -13.79
CA GLY A 71 -8.50 -4.86 -13.69
C GLY A 71 -9.15 -5.07 -12.32
N PHE A 72 -8.38 -5.25 -11.25
CA PHE A 72 -8.95 -5.33 -9.90
C PHE A 72 -9.57 -3.99 -9.51
N ARG A 73 -10.81 -4.04 -8.99
CA ARG A 73 -11.56 -2.83 -8.58
C ARG A 73 -10.93 -2.15 -7.37
N THR A 74 -10.36 -2.95 -6.46
CA THR A 74 -9.74 -2.46 -5.23
C THR A 74 -8.46 -3.23 -4.95
N ILE A 75 -7.46 -2.58 -4.36
CA ILE A 75 -6.20 -3.22 -4.00
C ILE A 75 -6.37 -4.32 -2.95
N PRO A 76 -7.26 -4.20 -1.93
CA PRO A 76 -7.60 -5.31 -1.05
C PRO A 76 -8.17 -6.53 -1.76
N GLN A 77 -8.90 -6.36 -2.87
CA GLN A 77 -9.40 -7.49 -3.67
C GLN A 77 -8.23 -8.25 -4.32
N ALA A 78 -7.29 -7.52 -4.92
CA ALA A 78 -6.09 -8.12 -5.51
C ALA A 78 -5.26 -8.87 -4.46
N GLN A 79 -5.10 -8.28 -3.27
CA GLN A 79 -4.42 -8.93 -2.14
C GLN A 79 -5.07 -10.27 -1.78
N ARG A 80 -6.40 -10.33 -1.68
CA ARG A 80 -7.12 -11.58 -1.39
C ARG A 80 -6.91 -12.64 -2.47
N ALA A 81 -6.91 -12.24 -3.75
CA ALA A 81 -6.68 -13.15 -4.86
C ALA A 81 -5.27 -13.76 -4.80
N VAL A 82 -4.25 -12.95 -4.51
CA VAL A 82 -2.86 -13.43 -4.34
C VAL A 82 -2.71 -14.31 -3.10
N PHE A 83 -3.40 -13.98 -2.01
CA PHE A 83 -3.42 -14.84 -0.83
C PHE A 83 -4.00 -16.22 -1.10
N GLN A 84 -5.08 -16.29 -1.88
CA GLN A 84 -5.73 -17.56 -2.25
C GLN A 84 -4.85 -18.41 -3.18
N SER A 85 -4.09 -17.80 -4.09
CA SER A 85 -3.23 -18.53 -5.02
C SER A 85 -1.90 -18.96 -4.40
N ASN A 86 -1.26 -18.11 -3.58
CA ASN A 86 -0.01 -18.42 -2.90
C ASN A 86 0.06 -17.72 -1.53
N PRO A 87 -0.44 -18.36 -0.45
CA PRO A 87 -0.50 -17.75 0.87
C PRO A 87 0.89 -17.48 1.48
N LYS A 88 1.91 -18.26 1.09
CA LYS A 88 3.31 -18.03 1.51
C LYS A 88 3.91 -16.80 0.83
N GLY A 89 3.66 -16.63 -0.47
CA GLY A 89 4.09 -15.46 -1.23
C GLY A 89 3.37 -14.17 -0.80
N PHE A 90 2.10 -14.28 -0.40
CA PHE A 90 1.33 -13.14 0.10
C PHE A 90 1.87 -12.57 1.42
N PHE A 91 2.34 -13.42 2.32
CA PHE A 91 2.94 -13.00 3.60
C PHE A 91 4.17 -12.09 3.39
N PHE A 92 4.94 -12.35 2.33
CA PHE A 92 6.09 -11.51 1.96
C PHE A 92 5.67 -10.16 1.36
N LEU A 93 4.50 -10.06 0.74
CA LEU A 93 4.00 -8.81 0.14
C LEU A 93 3.34 -7.89 1.19
N CYS A 94 2.65 -8.49 2.16
CA CYS A 94 1.92 -7.79 3.19
C CYS A 94 2.39 -8.34 4.53
N MET A 95 3.34 -7.65 5.18
CA MET A 95 3.81 -7.98 6.55
C MET A 95 2.72 -7.72 7.61
N LYS A 96 1.50 -8.17 7.34
CA LYS A 96 0.40 -8.28 8.28
C LYS A 96 -0.17 -9.69 8.07
N PRO A 97 -0.22 -10.55 9.10
CA PRO A 97 -0.92 -11.82 8.96
C PRO A 97 -2.37 -11.52 8.52
N PRO A 98 -2.96 -12.37 7.68
CA PRO A 98 -4.34 -12.18 7.23
C PRO A 98 -5.25 -12.02 8.46
N CYS A 99 -6.20 -11.08 8.37
CA CYS A 99 -7.20 -10.88 9.42
C CYS A 99 -7.87 -12.23 9.76
N PRO A 100 -7.93 -12.65 11.04
CA PRO A 100 -8.46 -13.97 11.43
C PRO A 100 -9.89 -14.23 10.95
N THR A 101 -10.66 -13.17 10.70
CA THR A 101 -12.05 -13.22 10.23
C THR A 101 -12.19 -13.82 8.83
N LEU A 102 -11.12 -13.90 8.04
CA LEU A 102 -11.11 -14.50 6.70
C LEU A 102 -10.74 -16.00 6.70
N LEU A 103 -10.38 -16.57 7.85
CA LEU A 103 -9.97 -17.98 7.98
C LEU A 103 -11.15 -18.97 8.17
N LYS A 104 -12.41 -18.51 8.13
CA LYS A 104 -13.59 -19.34 8.41
C LYS A 104 -14.33 -19.90 7.19
N LYS A 105 -13.81 -19.79 5.97
CA LYS A 105 -14.39 -20.45 4.79
C LYS A 105 -13.35 -21.29 4.06
N GLY A 106 -13.21 -22.54 4.47
CA GLY A 106 -12.36 -23.54 3.83
C GLY A 106 -11.78 -24.50 4.87
N GLY A 107 -12.09 -25.78 4.76
CA GLY A 107 -11.84 -26.78 5.78
C GLY A 107 -10.36 -26.94 6.18
N LYS A 108 -10.18 -27.22 7.47
CA LYS A 108 -9.09 -27.95 8.13
C LYS A 108 -7.71 -27.84 7.46
N GLU A 109 -6.94 -26.84 7.87
CA GLU A 109 -5.52 -27.00 8.22
C GLU A 109 -5.05 -25.75 8.98
N SER A 110 -4.87 -25.88 10.30
CA SER A 110 -4.27 -24.83 11.11
C SER A 110 -2.77 -24.78 10.78
N LEU A 111 -2.38 -23.84 9.92
CA LEU A 111 -0.98 -23.44 9.79
C LEU A 111 -0.51 -22.89 11.14
N LYS A 112 0.19 -23.72 11.92
CA LYS A 112 1.01 -23.29 13.04
C LYS A 112 2.11 -22.41 12.46
N VAL A 113 1.91 -21.10 12.48
CA VAL A 113 2.99 -20.14 12.29
C VAL A 113 3.98 -20.31 13.45
N PRO A 114 5.27 -20.56 13.21
CA PRO A 114 6.25 -20.60 14.28
C PRO A 114 6.42 -19.18 14.81
N PHE A 115 5.82 -18.94 15.97
CA PHE A 115 6.11 -17.79 16.81
C PHE A 115 7.59 -17.87 17.22
N LEU A 116 8.43 -17.03 16.62
CA LEU A 116 9.83 -16.89 16.99
C LEU A 116 9.91 -16.45 18.47
N ARG A 117 10.28 -17.39 19.34
CA ARG A 117 10.75 -17.13 20.71
C ARG A 117 12.25 -16.92 20.68
N GLY A 118 12.74 -15.85 21.32
CA GLY A 118 14.16 -15.54 21.53
C GLY A 118 14.83 -15.07 20.23
N ILE A 119 15.48 -13.91 20.17
CA ILE A 119 16.52 -13.35 21.05
C ILE A 119 16.34 -11.84 21.12
#